data_AF-A0A091GT93-F1
#
_entry.id   AF-A0A091GT93-F1
#
_cell.length_a   1.000
_cell.length_b   1.000
_cell.length_c   1.000
_cell.angle_alpha   90.00
_cell.angle_beta   90.00
_cell.angle_gamma   90.00
#
_symmetry.space_group_name_H-M   'P 1'
#
loop_
_entity.id
_entity.type
_entity.pdbx_description
1 polymer ?
#
loop_
_entity_poly.entity_id
_entity_poly.type
_entity_poly.pdbx_seq_one_letter_code
_entity_poly.pdbx_strand_id
1 'polypeptide(L)'
;RNPPPTLLHPEKWCRGFNHFISQCLIKDFEKRPSVTHLLEHPFIKQVHGKDMSLQKQLAELIQEQLHLGSIAKTRHERIHTRRSYHVDGAEKYSLDDDLVNLEVLDEDTIIHQLQKRYADLQIYTYVGDILIALNPFQNLSIYSPQFSKLYHGVKRSSNPPHIFASADAAYQSMVTFSKDQCIIISGESGAGKTESAHLIVQHLTFLGKANNRALREKILQVNPLVEAFGNACTAINDNSSRFGKYLEMMFTPTGAVMGAKISEYLLEKSRVIKQAVGEKNFHIFYYIYAGLYHQKKLSEYRLPDKKPPRYIDNETGRVMHDIVTKDSYGRQFEAIQHCFRIIGFTDEEVYSVYRILTGILNTGNIEFAAISSQHQTDKSEVPNPEALDNAAALLSIGSEELQEALTSHCVVTRGETIIRTNTVDKAADVRDAMSKALYGRLFSWIVNRINTLLQPDKNICNVENGMNVGILDIFGFENFARNSFEQLCINIANEQIQFYFNQHIFALEQMEYQSEGIDATRVEYEDNRPLLDMFLQKPMGLLSLLDEESRFPQATDLTLVDKFEDNLRCKYFWRPKGVELSFGIHHYAGKVLYDACAFLEKNRDTLPADVVVVLRTSENKLLQQLFSSPLTKTG
;
A
#
# COMPACT_ATOMS: atom_id res chain seq x y z
N ARG A 1 -5.94 51.07 -1.17
CA ARG A 1 -6.55 49.78 -0.79
C ARG A 1 -7.00 49.10 -2.07
N ASN A 2 -6.33 48.02 -2.48
CA ASN A 2 -6.61 47.37 -3.76
C ASN A 2 -8.00 46.73 -3.72
N PRO A 3 -8.82 46.84 -4.79
CA PRO A 3 -10.10 46.17 -4.86
C PRO A 3 -9.93 44.64 -4.71
N PRO A 4 -10.98 43.93 -4.28
CA PRO A 4 -10.99 42.47 -4.28
C PRO A 4 -10.62 41.95 -5.69
N PRO A 5 -9.87 40.84 -5.79
CA PRO A 5 -9.65 40.18 -7.07
C PRO A 5 -10.99 39.88 -7.75
N THR A 6 -11.07 40.15 -9.06
CA THR A 6 -12.22 39.80 -9.89
C THR A 6 -11.89 38.59 -10.76
N LEU A 7 -12.92 37.88 -11.23
CA LEU A 7 -12.75 36.80 -12.20
C LEU A 7 -12.10 37.31 -13.49
N LEU A 8 -11.33 36.45 -14.16
CA LEU A 8 -10.88 36.69 -15.52
C LEU A 8 -12.11 36.67 -16.44
N HIS A 9 -12.40 37.77 -17.13
CA HIS A 9 -13.61 37.95 -17.96
C HIS A 9 -14.95 37.91 -17.19
N PRO A 10 -15.22 38.87 -16.28
CA PRO A 10 -16.46 38.89 -15.49
C PRO A 10 -17.73 38.96 -16.34
N GLU A 11 -17.66 39.45 -17.57
CA GLU A 11 -18.74 39.48 -18.55
C GLU A 11 -19.27 38.09 -18.94
N LYS A 12 -18.47 37.03 -18.79
CA LYS A 12 -18.87 35.64 -19.10
C LYS A 12 -19.74 35.01 -18.02
N TRP A 13 -19.91 35.69 -16.88
CA TRP A 13 -20.57 35.15 -15.70
C TRP A 13 -21.81 35.95 -15.30
N CYS A 14 -22.77 35.30 -14.67
CA CYS A 14 -23.97 35.99 -14.21
C CYS A 14 -23.62 37.01 -13.11
N ARG A 15 -24.39 38.11 -13.04
CA ARG A 15 -24.17 39.18 -12.04
C ARG A 15 -24.18 38.64 -10.60
N GLY A 16 -25.04 37.67 -10.32
CA GLY A 16 -25.12 37.01 -9.01
C GLY A 16 -23.85 36.26 -8.63
N PHE A 17 -23.21 35.58 -9.58
CA PHE A 17 -21.95 34.86 -9.34
C PHE A 17 -20.79 35.82 -9.14
N ASN A 18 -20.65 36.83 -10.01
CA ASN A 18 -19.63 37.86 -9.87
C ASN A 18 -19.71 38.57 -8.50
N HIS A 19 -20.93 38.90 -8.06
CA HIS A 19 -21.14 39.48 -6.74
C HIS A 19 -20.75 38.52 -5.62
N PHE A 20 -21.15 37.25 -5.70
CA PHE A 20 -20.78 36.24 -4.70
C PHE A 20 -19.26 36.11 -4.55
N ILE A 21 -18.53 35.98 -5.67
CA ILE A 21 -17.06 35.88 -5.66
C ILE A 21 -16.43 37.14 -5.07
N SER A 22 -16.97 38.32 -5.38
CA SER A 22 -16.47 39.59 -4.81
C SER A 22 -16.60 39.65 -3.28
N GLN A 23 -17.63 39.03 -2.71
CA GLN A 23 -17.83 38.91 -1.26
C GLN A 23 -16.85 37.91 -0.63
N CYS A 24 -16.60 36.78 -1.30
CA CYS A 24 -15.64 35.76 -0.85
C CYS A 24 -14.20 36.28 -0.82
N LEU A 25 -13.84 37.16 -1.75
CA LEU A 25 -12.45 37.60 -1.96
C LEU A 25 -12.12 38.97 -1.31
N ILE A 26 -12.97 39.45 -0.39
CA ILE A 26 -12.69 40.64 0.42
C ILE A 26 -11.40 40.38 1.22
N LYS A 27 -10.34 41.15 0.95
CA LYS A 27 -9.01 40.96 1.55
C LYS A 27 -8.98 41.27 3.05
N ASP A 28 -9.84 42.17 3.51
CA ASP A 28 -10.00 42.53 4.91
C ASP A 28 -10.83 41.46 5.63
N PHE A 29 -10.17 40.67 6.49
CA PHE A 29 -10.78 39.53 7.16
C PHE A 29 -11.95 39.93 8.06
N GLU A 30 -11.87 41.08 8.74
CA GLU A 30 -12.96 41.55 9.63
C GLU A 30 -14.20 42.01 8.86
N LYS A 31 -14.04 42.34 7.57
CA LYS A 31 -15.13 42.76 6.68
C LYS A 31 -15.62 41.65 5.75
N ARG A 32 -14.94 40.50 5.74
CA ARG A 32 -15.34 39.37 4.91
C ARG A 32 -16.55 38.67 5.57
N PRO A 33 -17.65 38.45 4.84
CA PRO A 33 -18.80 37.73 5.38
C PRO A 33 -18.41 36.34 5.86
N SER A 34 -19.02 35.90 6.97
CA SER A 34 -18.84 34.54 7.49
C SER A 34 -19.39 33.50 6.51
N VAL A 35 -18.96 32.24 6.65
CA VAL A 35 -19.48 31.13 5.84
C VAL A 35 -21.00 31.02 5.94
N THR A 36 -21.56 31.17 7.15
CA THR A 36 -23.01 31.19 7.37
C THR A 36 -23.71 32.31 6.60
N HIS A 37 -23.10 33.49 6.50
CA HIS A 37 -23.65 34.60 5.73
C HIS A 37 -23.50 34.41 4.22
N LEU A 38 -22.41 33.78 3.76
CA LEU A 38 -22.19 33.45 2.35
C LEU A 38 -23.15 32.37 1.85
N LEU A 39 -23.51 31.39 2.69
CA LEU A 39 -24.50 30.36 2.36
C LEU A 39 -25.91 30.94 2.15
N GLU A 40 -26.21 32.06 2.80
CA GLU A 40 -27.47 32.78 2.63
C GLU A 40 -27.51 33.64 1.36
N HIS A 41 -26.40 33.77 0.64
CA HIS A 41 -26.30 34.60 -0.55
C HIS A 41 -27.25 34.11 -1.67
N PRO A 42 -27.94 35.00 -2.42
CA PRO A 42 -28.92 34.62 -3.44
C PRO A 42 -28.40 33.64 -4.51
N PHE A 43 -27.11 33.76 -4.88
CA PHE A 43 -26.45 32.83 -5.82
C PHE A 43 -26.31 31.40 -5.28
N ILE A 44 -26.22 31.20 -3.96
CA ILE A 44 -26.13 29.87 -3.34
C ILE A 44 -27.53 29.34 -3.02
N LYS A 45 -28.44 30.18 -2.54
CA LYS A 45 -29.83 29.77 -2.25
C LYS A 45 -30.59 29.20 -3.45
N GLN A 46 -30.30 29.65 -4.67
CA GLN A 46 -30.92 29.12 -5.89
C GLN A 46 -30.58 27.64 -6.19
N VAL A 47 -29.58 27.07 -5.49
CA VAL A 47 -29.10 25.69 -5.65
C VAL A 47 -29.83 24.70 -4.74
N HIS A 48 -30.46 25.18 -3.66
CA HIS A 48 -31.08 24.32 -2.65
C HIS A 48 -32.18 23.42 -3.27
N GLY A 49 -32.01 22.10 -3.15
CA GLY A 49 -32.95 21.10 -3.71
C GLY A 49 -32.73 20.74 -5.18
N LYS A 50 -31.64 21.21 -5.81
CA LYS A 50 -31.28 20.91 -7.21
C LYS A 50 -30.02 20.07 -7.35
N ASP A 51 -29.52 19.49 -6.26
CA ASP A 51 -28.22 18.81 -6.18
C ASP A 51 -28.06 17.71 -7.24
N MET A 52 -29.06 16.85 -7.39
CA MET A 52 -29.06 15.77 -8.39
C MET A 52 -29.05 16.28 -9.83
N SER A 53 -29.75 17.39 -10.11
CA SER A 53 -29.82 17.97 -11.46
C SER A 53 -28.52 18.67 -11.84
N LEU A 54 -27.90 19.36 -10.89
CA LEU A 54 -26.63 20.06 -11.10
C LEU A 54 -25.46 19.09 -11.16
N GLN A 55 -25.47 18.00 -10.39
CA GLN A 55 -24.51 16.90 -10.54
C GLN A 55 -24.57 16.28 -11.94
N LYS A 56 -25.77 16.07 -12.48
CA LYS A 56 -25.94 15.56 -13.84
C LYS A 56 -25.42 16.54 -14.90
N GLN A 57 -25.77 17.82 -14.80
CA GLN A 57 -25.27 18.86 -15.71
C GLN A 57 -23.75 19.05 -15.61
N LEU A 58 -23.18 18.93 -14.42
CA LEU A 58 -21.74 18.99 -14.21
C LEU A 58 -21.05 17.76 -14.84
N ALA A 59 -21.64 16.57 -14.73
CA ALA A 59 -21.13 15.38 -15.40
C ALA A 59 -21.14 15.52 -16.93
N GLU A 60 -22.20 16.12 -17.49
CA GLU A 60 -22.30 16.43 -18.93
C GLU A 60 -21.26 17.48 -19.36
N LEU A 61 -21.08 18.57 -18.59
CA LEU A 61 -20.06 19.59 -18.84
C LEU A 61 -18.63 19.07 -18.71
N ILE A 62 -18.37 18.16 -17.78
CA ILE A 62 -17.08 17.47 -17.63
C ILE A 62 -16.84 16.59 -18.87
N GLN A 63 -17.85 15.87 -19.35
CA GLN A 63 -17.74 15.12 -20.61
C GLN A 63 -17.47 16.03 -21.82
N GLU A 64 -18.12 17.19 -21.92
CA GLU A 64 -17.88 18.16 -22.99
C GLU A 64 -16.49 18.81 -22.90
N GLN A 65 -16.01 19.15 -21.71
CA GLN A 65 -14.67 19.72 -21.55
C GLN A 65 -13.56 18.69 -21.75
N LEU A 66 -13.79 17.41 -21.44
CA LEU A 66 -12.89 16.31 -21.82
C LEU A 66 -12.77 16.16 -23.35
N HIS A 67 -13.80 16.55 -24.10
CA HIS A 67 -13.75 16.62 -25.58
C HIS A 67 -12.98 17.84 -26.11
N LEU A 68 -12.90 18.94 -25.35
CA LEU A 68 -12.29 20.22 -25.77
C LEU A 68 -10.86 20.45 -25.23
N GLY A 69 -10.44 19.71 -24.20
CA GLY A 69 -9.10 19.78 -23.62
C GLY A 69 -8.03 19.21 -24.56
N SER A 70 -7.48 20.06 -25.43
CA SER A 70 -6.36 19.73 -26.30
C SER A 70 -5.14 19.30 -25.49
N ILE A 71 -4.85 18.01 -25.59
CA ILE A 71 -3.60 17.33 -25.26
C ILE A 71 -2.45 18.05 -25.98
N ALA A 72 -1.37 18.35 -25.26
CA ALA A 72 -0.06 18.51 -25.90
C ALA A 72 0.32 17.13 -26.45
N LYS A 73 -0.12 16.82 -27.67
CA LYS A 73 0.06 15.51 -28.29
C LYS A 73 1.55 15.28 -28.53
N THR A 74 2.18 14.45 -27.71
CA THR A 74 3.28 13.61 -28.18
C THR A 74 2.71 12.74 -29.29
N ARG A 75 3.20 12.93 -30.51
CA ARG A 75 2.72 12.24 -31.70
C ARG A 75 3.24 10.80 -31.63
N HIS A 76 2.52 9.91 -30.97
CA HIS A 76 2.82 8.48 -30.97
C HIS A 76 2.59 7.92 -32.40
N GLU A 77 3.48 7.05 -32.86
CA GLU A 77 3.43 6.49 -34.21
C GLU A 77 2.20 5.59 -34.40
N ARG A 78 1.54 5.73 -35.56
CA ARG A 78 0.40 4.89 -35.94
C ARG A 78 0.93 3.63 -36.61
N ILE A 79 0.68 2.48 -36.01
CA ILE A 79 1.13 1.19 -36.56
C ILE A 79 -0.05 0.52 -37.25
N HIS A 80 0.13 0.20 -38.54
CA HIS A 80 -0.82 -0.64 -39.28
C HIS A 80 -0.37 -2.09 -39.18
N THR A 81 -1.21 -2.95 -38.58
CA THR A 81 -0.94 -4.39 -38.58
C THR A 81 -1.22 -4.92 -39.99
N ARG A 82 -0.23 -5.55 -40.63
CA ARG A 82 -0.49 -6.27 -41.88
C ARG A 82 -1.38 -7.46 -41.51
N ARG A 83 -2.58 -7.55 -42.10
CA ARG A 83 -3.54 -8.65 -41.88
C ARG A 83 -2.83 -10.00 -41.73
N SER A 84 -2.99 -10.64 -40.58
CA SER A 84 -2.66 -12.05 -40.37
C SER A 84 -3.75 -12.94 -40.97
N TYR A 85 -3.30 -14.04 -41.55
CA TYR A 85 -4.07 -15.12 -42.17
C TYR A 85 -5.47 -15.36 -41.61
N HIS A 86 -6.49 -15.28 -42.48
CA HIS A 86 -7.80 -15.88 -42.22
C HIS A 86 -7.64 -17.40 -42.09
N VAL A 87 -7.76 -17.93 -40.88
CA VAL A 87 -8.06 -19.34 -40.68
C VAL A 87 -9.59 -19.46 -40.80
N ASP A 88 -10.05 -20.04 -41.90
CA ASP A 88 -11.47 -20.39 -42.07
C ASP A 88 -11.91 -21.26 -40.89
N GLY A 89 -12.86 -20.75 -40.09
CA GLY A 89 -13.43 -21.45 -38.93
C GLY A 89 -13.50 -20.66 -37.61
N ALA A 90 -13.04 -19.40 -37.56
CA ALA A 90 -13.19 -18.53 -36.38
C ALA A 90 -14.61 -17.93 -36.25
N GLU A 91 -15.65 -18.76 -36.25
CA GLU A 91 -17.00 -18.33 -35.92
C GLU A 91 -17.31 -18.62 -34.44
N LYS A 92 -17.08 -17.63 -33.55
CA LYS A 92 -17.99 -17.26 -32.43
C LYS A 92 -17.48 -16.24 -31.40
N TYR A 93 -16.24 -15.74 -31.47
CA TYR A 93 -15.73 -14.77 -30.49
C TYR A 93 -15.08 -13.57 -31.20
N SER A 94 -15.22 -12.37 -30.63
CA SER A 94 -14.87 -11.12 -31.31
C SER A 94 -13.37 -11.06 -31.55
N LEU A 95 -12.94 -10.77 -32.79
CA LEU A 95 -11.55 -10.45 -33.11
C LEU A 95 -11.01 -9.33 -32.20
N ASP A 96 -11.90 -8.50 -31.65
CA ASP A 96 -11.60 -7.37 -30.78
C ASP A 96 -11.38 -7.72 -29.29
N ASP A 97 -11.35 -9.01 -28.92
CA ASP A 97 -11.03 -9.48 -27.56
C ASP A 97 -9.53 -9.38 -27.24
N ASP A 98 -8.67 -9.32 -28.27
CA ASP A 98 -7.23 -9.14 -28.16
C ASP A 98 -6.79 -7.96 -29.03
N LEU A 99 -6.20 -6.94 -28.39
CA LEU A 99 -5.86 -5.70 -29.07
C LEU A 99 -4.81 -5.90 -30.16
N VAL A 100 -3.99 -6.96 -30.10
CA VAL A 100 -2.99 -7.24 -31.15
C VAL A 100 -3.61 -7.57 -32.51
N ASN A 101 -4.90 -7.92 -32.54
CA ASN A 101 -5.62 -8.22 -33.78
C ASN A 101 -6.22 -6.97 -34.45
N LEU A 102 -6.12 -5.79 -33.83
CA LEU A 102 -6.64 -4.55 -34.42
C LEU A 102 -5.83 -4.17 -35.66
N GLU A 103 -6.52 -3.78 -36.74
CA GLU A 103 -5.88 -3.34 -38.00
C GLU A 103 -5.02 -2.07 -37.81
N VAL A 104 -5.40 -1.23 -36.85
CA VAL A 104 -4.74 0.03 -36.52
C VAL A 104 -4.44 0.04 -35.03
N LEU A 105 -3.16 0.20 -34.69
CA LEU A 105 -2.68 0.39 -33.33
C LEU A 105 -2.22 1.84 -33.17
N ASP A 106 -3.10 2.63 -32.58
CA ASP A 106 -2.82 3.96 -32.06
C ASP A 106 -3.58 4.17 -30.74
N GLU A 107 -3.17 5.17 -29.97
CA GLU A 107 -3.71 5.47 -28.65
C GLU A 107 -5.23 5.68 -28.69
N ASP A 108 -5.72 6.44 -29.68
CA ASP A 108 -7.15 6.72 -29.85
C ASP A 108 -7.95 5.44 -30.11
N THR A 109 -7.44 4.54 -30.97
CA THR A 109 -8.09 3.26 -31.30
C THR A 109 -8.11 2.31 -30.12
N ILE A 110 -7.00 2.19 -29.39
CA ILE A 110 -6.90 1.36 -28.18
C ILE A 110 -7.88 1.86 -27.10
N ILE A 111 -7.87 3.16 -26.82
CA ILE A 111 -8.76 3.77 -25.83
C ILE A 111 -10.22 3.57 -26.24
N HIS A 112 -10.56 3.79 -27.51
CA HIS A 112 -11.92 3.59 -28.01
C HIS A 112 -12.39 2.16 -27.81
N GLN A 113 -11.55 1.18 -28.13
CA GLN A 113 -11.89 -0.24 -27.97
C GLN A 113 -12.07 -0.62 -26.50
N LEU A 114 -11.18 -0.17 -25.61
CA LEU A 114 -11.30 -0.39 -24.17
C LEU A 114 -12.57 0.26 -23.59
N GLN A 115 -12.90 1.48 -24.02
CA GLN A 115 -14.12 2.19 -23.61
C GLN A 115 -15.39 1.46 -24.05
N LYS A 116 -15.43 0.98 -25.30
CA LYS A 116 -16.56 0.21 -25.83
C LYS A 116 -16.79 -1.06 -25.02
N ARG A 117 -15.73 -1.85 -24.79
CA ARG A 117 -15.79 -3.07 -23.97
C ARG A 117 -16.24 -2.78 -22.54
N TYR A 118 -15.69 -1.73 -21.93
CA TYR A 118 -16.05 -1.32 -20.58
C TYR A 118 -17.53 -0.90 -20.46
N ALA A 119 -18.07 -0.20 -21.47
CA ALA A 119 -19.48 0.16 -21.53
C ALA A 119 -20.40 -1.07 -21.58
N ASP A 120 -19.95 -2.15 -22.21
CA ASP A 120 -20.63 -3.45 -22.26
C ASP A 120 -20.33 -4.35 -21.03
N LEU A 121 -19.69 -3.80 -19.99
CA LEU A 121 -19.24 -4.49 -18.77
C LEU A 121 -18.22 -5.61 -19.02
N GLN A 122 -17.53 -5.56 -20.15
CA GLN A 122 -16.41 -6.44 -20.48
C GLN A 122 -15.09 -5.80 -20.01
N ILE A 123 -14.75 -6.04 -18.75
CA ILE A 123 -13.62 -5.36 -18.09
C ILE A 123 -12.24 -5.95 -18.42
N TYR A 124 -12.19 -7.13 -19.02
CA TYR A 124 -10.97 -7.84 -19.34
C TYR A 124 -10.70 -7.76 -20.84
N THR A 125 -9.47 -7.44 -21.23
CA THR A 125 -9.05 -7.36 -22.63
C THR A 125 -7.63 -7.88 -22.77
N TYR A 126 -7.36 -8.71 -23.77
CA TYR A 126 -5.99 -9.19 -24.00
C TYR A 126 -5.14 -8.20 -24.79
N VAL A 127 -3.83 -8.27 -24.58
CA VAL A 127 -2.79 -7.66 -25.41
C VAL A 127 -1.64 -8.65 -25.52
N GLY A 128 -1.71 -9.59 -26.47
CA GLY A 128 -0.75 -10.70 -26.49
C GLY A 128 -0.79 -11.41 -25.14
N ASP A 129 0.31 -11.77 -24.51
CA ASP A 129 0.29 -12.48 -23.22
C ASP A 129 -0.11 -11.62 -22.00
N ILE A 130 -0.39 -10.34 -22.21
CA ILE A 130 -0.83 -9.41 -21.15
C ILE A 130 -2.36 -9.40 -21.08
N LEU A 131 -2.90 -9.34 -19.86
CA LEU A 131 -4.32 -9.12 -19.60
C LEU A 131 -4.52 -7.72 -19.00
N ILE A 132 -5.26 -6.87 -19.70
CA ILE A 132 -5.75 -5.60 -19.17
C ILE A 132 -7.03 -5.88 -18.37
N ALA A 133 -7.07 -5.41 -17.13
CA ALA A 133 -8.24 -5.44 -16.26
C ALA A 133 -8.63 -4.01 -15.88
N LEU A 134 -9.85 -3.59 -16.24
CA LEU A 134 -10.38 -2.28 -15.88
C LEU A 134 -11.31 -2.40 -14.68
N ASN A 135 -11.05 -1.65 -13.60
CA ASN A 135 -11.88 -1.73 -12.40
C ASN A 135 -13.33 -1.28 -12.68
N PRO A 136 -14.34 -2.16 -12.54
CA PRO A 136 -15.75 -1.81 -12.80
C PRO A 136 -16.37 -0.91 -11.72
N PHE A 137 -15.76 -0.79 -10.54
CA PHE A 137 -16.35 -0.19 -9.34
C PHE A 137 -17.70 -0.79 -8.92
N GLN A 138 -17.99 -2.01 -9.36
CA GLN A 138 -19.20 -2.77 -9.03
C GLN A 138 -18.93 -4.28 -9.08
N ASN A 139 -19.76 -5.05 -8.40
CA ASN A 139 -19.67 -6.51 -8.44
C ASN A 139 -20.24 -7.04 -9.76
N LEU A 140 -19.46 -7.88 -10.44
CA LEU A 140 -19.90 -8.60 -11.63
C LEU A 140 -20.05 -10.10 -11.32
N SER A 141 -21.10 -10.72 -11.84
CA SER A 141 -21.41 -12.15 -11.61
C SER A 141 -20.59 -13.10 -12.49
N ILE A 142 -19.31 -12.79 -12.73
CA ILE A 142 -18.41 -13.52 -13.63
C ILE A 142 -17.36 -14.39 -12.92
N TYR A 143 -17.43 -14.46 -11.58
CA TYR A 143 -16.44 -15.17 -10.74
C TYR A 143 -17.00 -16.41 -10.02
N SER A 144 -18.18 -16.86 -10.44
CA SER A 144 -18.81 -18.04 -9.84
C SER A 144 -18.02 -19.32 -10.17
N PRO A 145 -18.20 -20.42 -9.40
CA PRO A 145 -17.57 -21.70 -9.70
C PRO A 145 -17.89 -22.26 -11.10
N GLN A 146 -18.97 -21.81 -11.73
CA GLN A 146 -19.30 -22.17 -13.12
C GLN A 146 -18.30 -21.55 -14.10
N PHE A 147 -17.87 -20.30 -13.87
CA PHE A 147 -16.83 -19.65 -14.66
C PHE A 147 -15.47 -20.33 -14.44
N SER A 148 -15.15 -20.77 -13.21
CA SER A 148 -13.92 -21.56 -13.01
C SER A 148 -13.90 -22.84 -13.84
N LYS A 149 -15.05 -23.51 -14.04
CA LYS A 149 -15.13 -24.67 -14.93
C LYS A 149 -15.01 -24.29 -16.40
N LEU A 150 -15.59 -23.15 -16.79
CA LEU A 150 -15.57 -22.66 -18.17
C LEU A 150 -14.14 -22.43 -18.68
N TYR A 151 -13.26 -21.91 -17.82
CA TYR A 151 -11.86 -21.60 -18.16
C TYR A 151 -10.86 -22.73 -17.87
N HIS A 152 -11.29 -23.88 -17.35
CA HIS A 152 -10.36 -24.95 -16.98
C HIS A 152 -9.88 -25.76 -18.20
N GLY A 153 -8.57 -25.73 -18.48
CA GLY A 153 -7.93 -26.57 -19.49
C GLY A 153 -8.38 -26.29 -20.92
N VAL A 154 -8.89 -25.08 -21.17
CA VAL A 154 -9.38 -24.64 -22.48
C VAL A 154 -8.36 -23.73 -23.15
N LYS A 155 -8.36 -23.70 -24.49
CA LYS A 155 -7.50 -22.77 -25.22
C LYS A 155 -7.96 -21.34 -24.93
N ARG A 156 -7.01 -20.41 -24.87
CA ARG A 156 -7.27 -18.99 -24.65
C ARG A 156 -8.29 -18.39 -25.63
N SER A 157 -8.27 -18.82 -26.89
CA SER A 157 -9.21 -18.37 -27.93
C SER A 157 -10.61 -18.97 -27.83
N SER A 158 -10.84 -19.92 -26.91
CA SER A 158 -12.13 -20.61 -26.77
C SER A 158 -13.16 -19.82 -25.95
N ASN A 159 -12.73 -18.85 -25.15
CA ASN A 159 -13.59 -18.04 -24.30
C ASN A 159 -13.14 -16.57 -24.30
N PRO A 160 -14.01 -15.63 -23.92
CA PRO A 160 -13.64 -14.22 -23.78
C PRO A 160 -12.48 -13.99 -22.79
N PRO A 161 -11.79 -12.84 -22.84
CA PRO A 161 -10.73 -12.52 -21.91
C PRO A 161 -11.22 -12.54 -20.46
N HIS A 162 -10.44 -13.16 -19.58
CA HIS A 162 -10.79 -13.28 -18.17
C HIS A 162 -9.59 -13.61 -17.30
N ILE A 163 -9.59 -13.15 -16.05
CA ILE A 163 -8.51 -13.42 -15.09
C ILE A 163 -8.27 -14.92 -14.82
N PHE A 164 -9.35 -15.71 -14.87
CA PHE A 164 -9.27 -17.17 -14.73
C PHE A 164 -8.55 -17.83 -15.91
N ALA A 165 -8.60 -17.26 -17.11
CA ALA A 165 -7.84 -17.78 -18.26
C ALA A 165 -6.34 -17.59 -18.04
N SER A 166 -5.90 -16.44 -17.51
CA SER A 166 -4.49 -16.20 -17.16
C SER A 166 -4.01 -17.14 -16.05
N ALA A 167 -4.86 -17.38 -15.03
CA ALA A 167 -4.55 -18.33 -13.97
C ALA A 167 -4.47 -19.79 -14.47
N ASP A 168 -5.39 -20.22 -15.36
CA ASP A 168 -5.33 -21.55 -15.98
C ASP A 168 -4.09 -21.67 -16.88
N ALA A 169 -3.76 -20.66 -17.69
CA ALA A 169 -2.56 -20.68 -18.53
C ALA A 169 -1.26 -20.86 -17.72
N ALA A 170 -1.12 -20.15 -16.59
CA ALA A 170 0.00 -20.34 -15.68
C ALA A 170 -0.01 -21.75 -15.08
N TYR A 171 -1.15 -22.22 -14.58
CA TYR A 171 -1.27 -23.57 -14.01
C TYR A 171 -0.94 -24.68 -15.02
N GLN A 172 -1.48 -24.62 -16.24
CA GLN A 172 -1.21 -25.60 -17.30
C GLN A 172 0.26 -25.57 -17.71
N SER A 173 0.87 -24.39 -17.82
CA SER A 173 2.29 -24.24 -18.15
C SER A 173 3.18 -24.85 -17.07
N MET A 174 2.85 -24.61 -15.79
CA MET A 174 3.55 -25.22 -14.66
C MET A 174 3.51 -26.75 -14.74
N VAL A 175 2.32 -27.34 -14.89
CA VAL A 175 2.14 -28.80 -14.93
C VAL A 175 2.78 -29.41 -16.17
N THR A 176 2.65 -28.78 -17.33
CA THR A 176 3.13 -29.31 -18.61
C THR A 176 4.65 -29.25 -18.71
N PHE A 177 5.26 -28.13 -18.31
CA PHE A 177 6.70 -27.90 -18.46
C PHE A 177 7.51 -28.21 -17.20
N SER A 178 6.84 -28.53 -16.08
CA SER A 178 7.48 -28.72 -14.78
C SER A 178 8.38 -27.55 -14.38
N LYS A 179 7.87 -26.32 -14.57
CA LYS A 179 8.58 -25.07 -14.29
C LYS A 179 7.71 -24.14 -13.46
N ASP A 180 8.33 -23.49 -12.47
CA ASP A 180 7.68 -22.46 -11.67
C ASP A 180 7.17 -21.31 -12.56
N GLN A 181 6.04 -20.74 -12.17
CA GLN A 181 5.37 -19.65 -12.88
C GLN A 181 5.19 -18.45 -11.96
N CYS A 182 5.08 -17.26 -12.55
CA CYS A 182 4.80 -16.05 -11.82
C CYS A 182 3.72 -15.24 -12.54
N ILE A 183 2.74 -14.75 -11.79
CA ILE A 183 1.75 -13.78 -12.26
C ILE A 183 2.03 -12.46 -11.56
N ILE A 184 2.39 -11.45 -12.34
CA ILE A 184 2.67 -10.10 -11.84
C ILE A 184 1.44 -9.22 -12.10
N ILE A 185 0.93 -8.61 -11.03
CA ILE A 185 -0.24 -7.74 -11.09
C ILE A 185 0.24 -6.31 -10.85
N SER A 186 0.20 -5.49 -11.90
CA SER A 186 0.61 -4.09 -11.86
C SER A 186 -0.56 -3.14 -12.13
N GLY A 187 -0.43 -1.89 -11.69
CA GLY A 187 -1.44 -0.86 -11.86
C GLY A 187 -1.42 0.16 -10.72
N GLU A 188 -2.05 1.31 -10.93
CA GLU A 188 -2.13 2.39 -9.94
C GLU A 188 -2.92 1.98 -8.67
N SER A 189 -2.83 2.79 -7.62
CA SER A 189 -3.64 2.57 -6.42
C SER A 189 -5.14 2.60 -6.76
N GLY A 190 -5.90 1.61 -6.29
CA GLY A 190 -7.32 1.48 -6.62
C GLY A 190 -7.65 0.79 -7.95
N ALA A 191 -6.65 0.35 -8.74
CA ALA A 191 -6.89 -0.30 -10.04
C ALA A 191 -7.49 -1.72 -9.95
N GLY A 192 -7.61 -2.33 -8.76
CA GLY A 192 -8.17 -3.68 -8.58
C GLY A 192 -7.13 -4.80 -8.48
N LYS A 193 -5.87 -4.48 -8.13
CA LYS A 193 -4.78 -5.46 -7.99
C LYS A 193 -5.08 -6.55 -6.94
N THR A 194 -5.47 -6.12 -5.74
CA THR A 194 -5.81 -7.02 -4.62
C THR A 194 -6.96 -7.97 -4.97
N GLU A 195 -8.02 -7.46 -5.61
CA GLU A 195 -9.15 -8.27 -6.06
C GLU A 195 -8.72 -9.29 -7.13
N SER A 196 -7.88 -8.86 -8.08
CA SER A 196 -7.33 -9.74 -9.12
C SER A 196 -6.48 -10.85 -8.51
N ALA A 197 -5.63 -10.52 -7.53
CA ALA A 197 -4.82 -11.50 -6.79
C ALA A 197 -5.71 -12.52 -6.08
N HIS A 198 -6.77 -12.06 -5.40
CA HIS A 198 -7.73 -12.93 -4.73
C HIS A 198 -8.42 -13.89 -5.71
N LEU A 199 -8.86 -13.39 -6.86
CA LEU A 199 -9.50 -14.20 -7.89
C LEU A 199 -8.56 -15.25 -8.51
N ILE A 200 -7.28 -14.90 -8.71
CA ILE A 200 -6.25 -15.84 -9.16
C ILE A 200 -6.08 -16.96 -8.12
N VAL A 201 -5.93 -16.62 -6.84
CA VAL A 201 -5.80 -17.60 -5.75
C VAL A 201 -7.02 -18.52 -5.70
N GLN A 202 -8.22 -17.95 -5.79
CA GLN A 202 -9.47 -18.71 -5.81
C GLN A 202 -9.49 -19.71 -6.98
N HIS A 203 -9.06 -19.29 -8.16
CA HIS A 203 -9.05 -20.14 -9.34
C HIS A 203 -7.97 -21.20 -9.27
N LEU A 204 -6.73 -20.86 -8.92
CA LEU A 204 -5.63 -21.82 -8.73
C LEU A 204 -5.96 -22.89 -7.69
N THR A 205 -6.64 -22.50 -6.61
CA THR A 205 -7.10 -23.44 -5.58
C THR A 205 -8.18 -24.39 -6.11
N PHE A 206 -9.03 -23.92 -7.03
CA PHE A 206 -10.00 -24.76 -7.73
C PHE A 206 -9.31 -25.72 -8.71
N LEU A 207 -8.35 -25.24 -9.50
CA LEU A 207 -7.64 -26.04 -10.51
C LEU A 207 -6.80 -27.13 -9.89
N GLY A 208 -6.05 -26.81 -8.83
CA GLY A 208 -5.19 -27.78 -8.17
C GLY A 208 -5.93 -28.76 -7.25
N LYS A 209 -7.26 -28.90 -7.41
CA LYS A 209 -8.12 -29.91 -6.75
C LYS A 209 -7.68 -30.20 -5.32
N ALA A 210 -7.60 -29.17 -4.47
CA ALA A 210 -7.12 -29.33 -3.11
C ALA A 210 -7.89 -30.47 -2.40
N ASN A 211 -7.27 -31.65 -2.28
CA ASN A 211 -7.92 -32.86 -1.76
C ASN A 211 -8.40 -32.64 -0.31
N ASN A 212 -7.78 -31.67 0.36
CA ASN A 212 -8.14 -31.21 1.68
C ASN A 212 -8.99 -29.92 1.61
N ARG A 213 -10.30 -30.06 1.82
CA ARG A 213 -11.24 -28.93 1.90
C ARG A 213 -10.80 -27.89 2.94
N ALA A 214 -10.23 -28.33 4.06
CA ALA A 214 -9.74 -27.42 5.10
C ALA A 214 -8.55 -26.59 4.62
N LEU A 215 -7.60 -27.18 3.87
CA LEU A 215 -6.48 -26.42 3.30
C LEU A 215 -6.96 -25.32 2.34
N ARG A 216 -7.92 -25.63 1.47
CA ARG A 216 -8.54 -24.62 0.59
C ARG A 216 -9.17 -23.48 1.38
N GLU A 217 -9.95 -23.81 2.40
CA GLU A 217 -10.61 -22.80 3.23
C GLU A 217 -9.57 -21.94 3.96
N LYS A 218 -8.50 -22.54 4.49
CA LYS A 218 -7.37 -21.80 5.08
C LYS A 218 -6.75 -20.80 4.11
N ILE A 219 -6.35 -21.24 2.91
CA ILE A 219 -5.70 -20.39 1.89
C ILE A 219 -6.57 -19.17 1.56
N LEU A 220 -7.89 -19.36 1.41
CA LEU A 220 -8.81 -18.26 1.07
C LEU A 220 -9.04 -17.27 2.23
N GLN A 221 -8.90 -17.70 3.49
CA GLN A 221 -9.05 -16.82 4.66
C GLN A 221 -7.79 -15.99 4.98
N VAL A 222 -6.66 -16.28 4.32
CA VAL A 222 -5.41 -15.60 4.61
C VAL A 222 -5.41 -14.15 4.15
N ASN A 223 -5.92 -13.86 2.94
CA ASN A 223 -5.96 -12.48 2.43
C ASN A 223 -6.76 -11.55 3.35
N PRO A 224 -8.02 -11.84 3.74
CA PRO A 224 -8.76 -10.98 4.67
C PRO A 224 -8.03 -10.71 5.97
N LEU A 225 -7.34 -11.72 6.52
CA LEU A 225 -6.56 -11.56 7.74
C LEU A 225 -5.39 -10.61 7.53
N VAL A 226 -4.54 -10.86 6.53
CA VAL A 226 -3.35 -10.04 6.30
C VAL A 226 -3.74 -8.61 5.89
N GLU A 227 -4.83 -8.44 5.14
CA GLU A 227 -5.35 -7.11 4.76
C GLU A 227 -5.81 -6.29 5.96
N ALA A 228 -6.43 -6.90 6.99
CA ALA A 228 -6.77 -6.15 8.19
C ALA A 228 -5.55 -5.55 8.90
N PHE A 229 -4.40 -6.24 8.87
CA PHE A 229 -3.16 -5.76 9.48
C PHE A 229 -2.27 -4.96 8.52
N GLY A 230 -2.41 -5.15 7.22
CA GLY A 230 -1.51 -4.59 6.20
C GLY A 230 -2.13 -3.47 5.36
N ASN A 231 -3.45 -3.29 5.39
CA ASN A 231 -4.15 -2.27 4.61
C ASN A 231 -4.67 -1.13 5.49
N ALA A 232 -4.85 0.03 4.86
CA ALA A 232 -5.40 1.22 5.47
C ALA A 232 -6.19 2.06 4.46
N CYS A 233 -7.04 2.93 4.99
CA CYS A 233 -7.76 3.93 4.20
C CYS A 233 -6.82 5.12 3.93
N THR A 234 -6.67 5.46 2.65
CA THR A 234 -5.91 6.58 2.10
C THR A 234 -6.86 7.58 1.44
N ALA A 235 -6.35 8.71 0.96
CA ALA A 235 -7.19 9.71 0.27
C ALA A 235 -7.90 9.20 -1.00
N ILE A 236 -7.37 8.14 -1.65
CA ILE A 236 -7.82 7.67 -2.97
C ILE A 236 -8.40 6.25 -2.90
N ASN A 237 -8.03 5.46 -1.89
CA ASN A 237 -8.47 4.08 -1.74
C ASN A 237 -8.72 3.74 -0.27
N ASP A 238 -9.93 3.25 0.02
CA ASP A 238 -10.38 2.87 1.36
C ASP A 238 -9.74 1.58 1.89
N ASN A 239 -9.24 0.71 1.01
CA ASN A 239 -8.56 -0.55 1.36
C ASN A 239 -7.19 -0.60 0.63
N SER A 240 -6.37 0.43 0.80
CA SER A 240 -5.04 0.47 0.18
C SER A 240 -4.10 -0.47 0.93
N SER A 241 -3.51 -1.43 0.23
CA SER A 241 -2.36 -2.16 0.77
C SER A 241 -1.26 -1.18 1.13
N ARG A 242 -0.71 -1.33 2.36
CA ARG A 242 0.44 -0.60 2.94
C ARG A 242 1.61 -1.57 3.25
N PHE A 243 1.63 -2.73 2.59
CA PHE A 243 2.76 -3.68 2.44
C PHE A 243 2.69 -4.34 1.04
N GLY A 244 3.82 -4.81 0.50
CA GLY A 244 3.88 -5.65 -0.68
C GLY A 244 3.76 -7.13 -0.32
N LYS A 245 3.02 -7.90 -1.11
CA LYS A 245 2.78 -9.33 -0.87
C LYS A 245 3.18 -10.19 -2.06
N TYR A 246 3.98 -11.21 -1.79
CA TYR A 246 4.29 -12.26 -2.74
C TYR A 246 3.73 -13.58 -2.18
N LEU A 247 2.71 -14.10 -2.85
CA LEU A 247 2.03 -15.34 -2.48
C LEU A 247 2.49 -16.47 -3.40
N GLU A 248 3.07 -17.50 -2.83
CA GLU A 248 3.52 -18.71 -3.51
C GLU A 248 2.49 -19.81 -3.26
N MET A 249 1.78 -20.23 -4.30
CA MET A 249 0.93 -21.42 -4.27
C MET A 249 1.80 -22.63 -4.61
N MET A 250 1.87 -23.63 -3.71
CA MET A 250 2.71 -24.82 -3.87
C MET A 250 1.89 -25.99 -4.38
N PHE A 251 2.39 -26.69 -5.41
CA PHE A 251 1.72 -27.79 -6.08
C PHE A 251 2.59 -29.04 -6.16
N THR A 252 1.96 -30.21 -6.15
CA THR A 252 2.60 -31.48 -6.50
C THR A 252 2.96 -31.48 -8.00
N PRO A 253 3.88 -32.35 -8.46
CA PRO A 253 4.10 -32.60 -9.89
C PRO A 253 2.84 -32.95 -10.68
N THR A 254 1.82 -33.52 -10.01
CA THR A 254 0.51 -33.85 -10.61
C THR A 254 -0.47 -32.68 -10.62
N GLY A 255 -0.06 -31.50 -10.16
CA GLY A 255 -0.86 -30.27 -10.11
C GLY A 255 -1.74 -30.12 -8.87
N ALA A 256 -1.64 -30.98 -7.86
CA ALA A 256 -2.47 -30.85 -6.65
C ALA A 256 -1.93 -29.80 -5.67
N VAL A 257 -2.78 -28.95 -5.08
CA VAL A 257 -2.35 -27.96 -4.08
C VAL A 257 -1.83 -28.65 -2.83
N MET A 258 -0.58 -28.34 -2.46
CA MET A 258 0.08 -28.84 -1.25
C MET A 258 0.06 -27.84 -0.10
N GLY A 259 0.09 -26.54 -0.41
CA GLY A 259 0.14 -25.48 0.59
C GLY A 259 0.32 -24.13 -0.07
N ALA A 260 0.56 -23.10 0.74
CA ALA A 260 0.92 -21.78 0.26
C ALA A 260 1.90 -21.09 1.22
N LYS A 261 2.63 -20.11 0.72
CA LYS A 261 3.58 -19.29 1.49
C LYS A 261 3.45 -17.83 1.09
N ILE A 262 3.51 -16.94 2.06
CA ILE A 262 3.46 -15.49 1.87
C ILE A 262 4.79 -14.90 2.30
N SER A 263 5.33 -14.04 1.45
CA SER A 263 6.42 -13.14 1.79
C SER A 263 5.88 -11.71 1.83
N GLU A 264 6.17 -11.00 2.91
CA GLU A 264 5.78 -9.60 3.08
C GLU A 264 6.99 -8.67 2.88
N TYR A 265 6.73 -7.49 2.31
CA TYR A 265 7.76 -6.50 2.00
C TYR A 265 7.28 -5.09 2.30
N LEU A 266 8.18 -4.23 2.78
CA LEU A 266 7.97 -2.77 2.88
C LEU A 266 6.66 -2.38 3.61
N LEU A 267 6.35 -3.03 4.74
CA LEU A 267 5.27 -2.57 5.60
C LEU A 267 5.52 -1.10 6.02
N GLU A 268 4.53 -0.23 5.79
CA GLU A 268 4.58 1.19 6.14
C GLU A 268 4.43 1.41 7.66
N LYS A 269 5.44 1.02 8.44
CA LYS A 269 5.41 1.08 9.91
C LYS A 269 5.11 2.49 10.46
N SER A 270 5.54 3.54 9.76
CA SER A 270 5.30 4.93 10.16
C SER A 270 3.80 5.27 10.27
N ARG A 271 2.93 4.57 9.53
CA ARG A 271 1.47 4.72 9.63
C ARG A 271 0.92 4.40 11.02
N VAL A 272 1.61 3.55 11.79
CA VAL A 272 1.18 3.20 13.15
C VAL A 272 1.12 4.44 14.05
N ILE A 273 2.08 5.35 13.90
CA ILE A 273 2.25 6.50 14.79
C ILE A 273 1.67 7.80 14.23
N LYS A 274 1.55 7.90 12.89
CA LYS A 274 1.18 9.14 12.21
C LYS A 274 0.52 8.85 10.87
N GLN A 275 -0.56 9.57 10.57
CA GLN A 275 -1.28 9.47 9.30
C GLN A 275 -1.42 10.86 8.67
N ALA A 276 -1.49 10.92 7.33
CA ALA A 276 -1.77 12.17 6.64
C ALA A 276 -3.24 12.59 6.85
N VAL A 277 -3.54 13.87 6.61
CA VAL A 277 -4.89 14.41 6.76
C VAL A 277 -5.86 13.67 5.83
N GLY A 278 -6.95 13.15 6.40
CA GLY A 278 -7.95 12.36 5.68
C GLY A 278 -7.66 10.86 5.60
N GLU A 279 -6.47 10.42 5.99
CA GLU A 279 -6.12 8.99 6.04
C GLU A 279 -6.42 8.37 7.41
N LYS A 280 -6.31 7.04 7.48
CA LYS A 280 -6.46 6.26 8.70
C LYS A 280 -5.25 5.40 8.98
N ASN A 281 -5.19 4.91 10.21
CA ASN A 281 -4.25 3.85 10.60
C ASN A 281 -4.67 2.50 9.96
N PHE A 282 -3.92 1.43 10.22
CA PHE A 282 -4.28 0.09 9.78
C PHE A 282 -5.66 -0.32 10.29
N HIS A 283 -6.41 -1.05 9.44
CA HIS A 283 -7.80 -1.41 9.72
C HIS A 283 -8.00 -2.14 11.04
N ILE A 284 -7.06 -3.02 11.40
CA ILE A 284 -7.12 -3.84 12.61
C ILE A 284 -7.29 -3.01 13.87
N PHE A 285 -6.70 -1.82 13.99
CA PHE A 285 -6.86 -0.98 15.17
C PHE A 285 -8.29 -0.48 15.35
N TYR A 286 -9.00 -0.20 14.25
CA TYR A 286 -10.41 0.20 14.29
C TYR A 286 -11.31 -1.01 14.55
N TYR A 287 -11.02 -2.15 13.91
CA TYR A 287 -11.81 -3.38 14.06
C TYR A 287 -11.73 -3.92 15.49
N ILE A 288 -10.53 -4.03 16.07
CA ILE A 288 -10.35 -4.51 17.44
C ILE A 288 -11.04 -3.58 18.43
N TYR A 289 -10.92 -2.27 18.27
CA TYR A 289 -11.52 -1.32 19.20
C TYR A 289 -13.05 -1.36 19.14
N ALA A 290 -13.64 -1.34 17.94
CA ALA A 290 -15.09 -1.48 17.77
C ALA A 290 -15.58 -2.83 18.30
N GLY A 291 -14.88 -3.92 17.97
CA GLY A 291 -15.16 -5.25 18.46
C GLY A 291 -15.20 -5.34 19.98
N LEU A 292 -14.15 -4.86 20.64
CA LEU A 292 -14.06 -4.84 22.10
C LEU A 292 -15.08 -3.89 22.75
N TYR A 293 -15.41 -2.76 22.11
CA TYR A 293 -16.47 -1.85 22.56
C TYR A 293 -17.82 -2.56 22.60
N HIS A 294 -18.25 -3.16 21.48
CA HIS A 294 -19.53 -3.85 21.39
C HIS A 294 -19.59 -5.12 22.26
N GLN A 295 -18.46 -5.81 22.44
CA GLN A 295 -18.35 -6.97 23.33
C GLN A 295 -18.23 -6.60 24.81
N LYS A 296 -18.20 -5.30 25.17
CA LYS A 296 -18.01 -4.79 26.54
C LYS A 296 -16.73 -5.28 27.21
N LYS A 297 -15.64 -5.35 26.43
CA LYS A 297 -14.32 -5.83 26.87
C LYS A 297 -13.25 -4.74 26.90
N LEU A 298 -13.57 -3.47 26.69
CA LEU A 298 -12.56 -2.40 26.68
C LEU A 298 -11.78 -2.29 27.99
N SER A 299 -12.44 -2.48 29.13
CA SER A 299 -11.79 -2.47 30.45
C SER A 299 -10.76 -3.58 30.62
N GLU A 300 -11.02 -4.79 30.07
CA GLU A 300 -10.08 -5.92 30.05
C GLU A 300 -8.80 -5.55 29.31
N TYR A 301 -8.92 -4.79 28.21
CA TYR A 301 -7.81 -4.35 27.37
C TYR A 301 -7.35 -2.91 27.69
N ARG A 302 -7.80 -2.34 28.81
CA ARG A 302 -7.44 -1.01 29.30
C ARG A 302 -7.52 0.07 28.21
N LEU A 303 -8.57 0.03 27.40
CA LEU A 303 -8.85 1.05 26.39
C LEU A 303 -9.89 2.04 26.92
N PRO A 304 -9.76 3.34 26.58
CA PRO A 304 -10.73 4.36 26.98
C PRO A 304 -12.08 4.18 26.28
N ASP A 305 -13.19 4.48 26.96
CA ASP A 305 -14.54 4.36 26.37
C ASP A 305 -15.01 5.63 25.64
N LYS A 306 -14.41 6.79 25.95
CA LYS A 306 -14.92 8.12 25.54
C LYS A 306 -13.99 8.90 24.63
N LYS A 307 -12.70 8.63 24.69
CA LYS A 307 -11.66 9.34 23.94
C LYS A 307 -10.88 8.32 23.12
N PRO A 308 -10.67 8.53 21.82
CA PRO A 308 -9.88 7.60 21.03
C PRO A 308 -8.40 7.66 21.46
N PRO A 309 -7.66 6.54 21.43
CA PRO A 309 -6.22 6.54 21.60
C PRO A 309 -5.50 7.40 20.54
N ARG A 310 -4.40 8.04 20.93
CA ARG A 310 -3.66 9.02 20.10
C ARG A 310 -3.36 8.52 18.69
N TYR A 311 -2.93 7.27 18.54
CA TYR A 311 -2.51 6.72 17.24
C TYR A 311 -3.62 6.47 16.24
N ILE A 312 -4.88 6.46 16.67
CA ILE A 312 -6.03 6.32 15.77
C ILE A 312 -6.93 7.55 15.78
N ASP A 313 -6.70 8.46 16.72
CA ASP A 313 -7.37 9.75 16.77
C ASP A 313 -7.01 10.52 15.51
N ASN A 314 -8.00 11.16 14.92
CA ASN A 314 -7.82 11.92 13.70
C ASN A 314 -8.41 13.31 13.87
N GLU A 315 -7.93 14.25 13.06
CA GLU A 315 -8.34 15.66 13.13
C GLU A 315 -9.85 15.87 12.93
N THR A 316 -10.58 14.87 12.44
CA THR A 316 -12.04 14.94 12.26
C THR A 316 -12.81 14.80 13.57
N GLY A 317 -12.21 14.23 14.62
CA GLY A 317 -12.86 13.94 15.89
C GLY A 317 -14.00 12.91 15.81
N ARG A 318 -14.15 12.21 14.68
CA ARG A 318 -15.26 11.26 14.43
C ARG A 318 -14.93 9.81 14.79
N VAL A 319 -13.70 9.52 15.23
CA VAL A 319 -13.23 8.14 15.47
C VAL A 319 -14.15 7.42 16.45
N MET A 320 -14.45 8.02 17.61
CA MET A 320 -15.33 7.38 18.59
C MET A 320 -16.76 7.21 18.08
N HIS A 321 -17.30 8.19 17.34
CA HIS A 321 -18.60 8.03 16.69
C HIS A 321 -18.59 6.82 15.75
N ASP A 322 -17.57 6.71 14.90
CA ASP A 322 -17.40 5.59 13.98
C ASP A 322 -17.26 4.24 14.71
N ILE A 323 -16.50 4.18 15.80
CA ILE A 323 -16.35 2.98 16.65
C ILE A 323 -17.71 2.51 17.21
N VAL A 324 -18.61 3.44 17.54
CA VAL A 324 -19.92 3.15 18.15
C VAL A 324 -20.99 2.85 17.10
N THR A 325 -21.02 3.59 15.99
CA THR A 325 -22.16 3.57 15.05
C THR A 325 -21.90 2.78 13.78
N LYS A 326 -20.65 2.48 13.41
CA LYS A 326 -20.37 1.75 12.17
C LYS A 326 -20.40 0.24 12.41
N ASP A 327 -21.57 -0.35 12.17
CA ASP A 327 -21.78 -1.82 12.19
C ASP A 327 -20.78 -2.58 11.29
N SER A 328 -20.24 -1.92 10.27
CA SER A 328 -19.19 -2.51 9.41
C SER A 328 -17.93 -2.89 10.19
N TYR A 329 -17.46 -2.09 11.15
CA TYR A 329 -16.26 -2.41 11.92
C TYR A 329 -16.47 -3.62 12.82
N GLY A 330 -17.64 -3.72 13.47
CA GLY A 330 -18.02 -4.89 14.26
C GLY A 330 -18.06 -6.17 13.41
N ARG A 331 -18.70 -6.11 12.23
CA ARG A 331 -18.74 -7.25 11.30
C ARG A 331 -17.35 -7.64 10.79
N GLN A 332 -16.49 -6.67 10.50
CA GLN A 332 -15.11 -6.96 10.10
C GLN A 332 -14.33 -7.59 11.24
N PHE A 333 -14.49 -7.13 12.48
CA PHE A 333 -13.87 -7.79 13.63
C PHE A 333 -14.29 -9.26 13.78
N GLU A 334 -15.59 -9.56 13.65
CA GLU A 334 -16.10 -10.93 13.66
C GLU A 334 -15.52 -11.78 12.51
N ALA A 335 -15.38 -11.18 11.32
CA ALA A 335 -14.75 -11.83 10.17
C ALA A 335 -13.26 -12.14 10.44
N ILE A 336 -12.52 -11.25 11.09
CA ILE A 336 -11.12 -11.48 11.47
C ILE A 336 -11.01 -12.57 12.56
N GLN A 337 -11.91 -12.59 13.54
CA GLN A 337 -12.00 -13.69 14.51
C GLN A 337 -12.27 -15.03 13.82
N HIS A 338 -13.13 -15.03 12.80
CA HIS A 338 -13.38 -16.21 11.98
C HIS A 338 -12.13 -16.65 11.21
N CYS A 339 -11.39 -15.71 10.61
CA CYS A 339 -10.15 -16.00 9.89
C CYS A 339 -9.11 -16.67 10.80
N PHE A 340 -8.86 -16.12 11.99
CA PHE A 340 -7.94 -16.71 12.97
C PHE A 340 -8.29 -18.18 13.27
N ARG A 341 -9.58 -18.45 13.52
CA ARG A 341 -10.08 -19.80 13.82
C ARG A 341 -9.92 -20.77 12.65
N ILE A 342 -10.27 -20.35 11.42
CA ILE A 342 -10.19 -21.21 10.24
C ILE A 342 -8.74 -21.54 9.88
N ILE A 343 -7.85 -20.53 9.91
CA ILE A 343 -6.42 -20.72 9.63
C ILE A 343 -5.79 -21.64 10.68
N GLY A 344 -6.20 -21.51 11.93
CA GLY A 344 -5.83 -22.40 13.03
C GLY A 344 -4.91 -21.75 14.06
N PHE A 345 -5.04 -20.45 14.28
CA PHE A 345 -4.41 -19.77 15.43
C PHE A 345 -5.07 -20.23 16.72
N THR A 346 -4.30 -20.38 17.80
CA THR A 346 -4.86 -20.71 19.11
C THR A 346 -5.47 -19.50 19.79
N ASP A 347 -6.39 -19.72 20.72
CA ASP A 347 -6.99 -18.62 21.48
C ASP A 347 -5.94 -17.85 22.30
N GLU A 348 -4.88 -18.52 22.79
CA GLU A 348 -3.78 -17.82 23.49
C GLU A 348 -2.95 -16.95 22.55
N GLU A 349 -2.74 -17.39 21.31
CA GLU A 349 -2.06 -16.61 20.27
C GLU A 349 -2.87 -15.36 19.92
N VAL A 350 -4.17 -15.51 19.66
CA VAL A 350 -5.08 -14.39 19.34
C VAL A 350 -5.18 -13.42 20.51
N TYR A 351 -5.28 -13.92 21.75
CA TYR A 351 -5.28 -13.10 22.95
C TYR A 351 -3.99 -12.27 23.08
N SER A 352 -2.84 -12.89 22.81
CA SER A 352 -1.54 -12.21 22.83
C SER A 352 -1.43 -11.14 21.74
N VAL A 353 -1.92 -11.41 20.52
CA VAL A 353 -2.02 -10.43 19.43
C VAL A 353 -2.85 -9.22 19.87
N TYR A 354 -4.01 -9.44 20.48
CA TYR A 354 -4.89 -8.37 20.94
C TYR A 354 -4.24 -7.52 22.02
N ARG A 355 -3.58 -8.15 23.00
CA ARG A 355 -2.83 -7.43 24.06
C ARG A 355 -1.70 -6.57 23.50
N ILE A 356 -0.99 -7.03 22.48
CA ILE A 356 0.06 -6.21 21.84
C ILE A 356 -0.55 -5.04 21.08
N LEU A 357 -1.63 -5.26 20.30
CA LEU A 357 -2.31 -4.19 19.57
C LEU A 357 -2.84 -3.10 20.51
N THR A 358 -3.53 -3.47 21.59
CA THR A 358 -4.05 -2.50 22.56
C THR A 358 -2.93 -1.91 23.44
N GLY A 359 -1.83 -2.65 23.64
CA GLY A 359 -0.60 -2.17 24.25
C GLY A 359 0.07 -1.07 23.42
N ILE A 360 0.10 -1.20 22.08
CA ILE A 360 0.56 -0.15 21.16
C ILE A 360 -0.32 1.10 21.28
N LEU A 361 -1.64 0.95 21.29
CA LEU A 361 -2.57 2.08 21.44
C LEU A 361 -2.36 2.82 22.79
N ASN A 362 -2.16 2.09 23.89
CA ASN A 362 -1.84 2.68 25.19
C ASN A 362 -0.45 3.31 25.23
N THR A 363 0.54 2.69 24.58
CA THR A 363 1.90 3.25 24.46
C THR A 363 1.84 4.63 23.80
N GLY A 364 1.05 4.80 22.74
CA GLY A 364 0.85 6.10 22.08
C GLY A 364 0.23 7.18 22.96
N ASN A 365 -0.51 6.81 24.00
CA ASN A 365 -1.10 7.76 24.96
C ASN A 365 -0.11 8.26 26.01
N ILE A 366 1.10 7.69 26.10
CA ILE A 366 2.12 8.16 27.03
C ILE A 366 2.55 9.58 26.63
N GLU A 367 2.49 10.48 27.60
CA GLU A 367 2.90 11.87 27.48
C GLU A 367 4.18 12.10 28.27
N PHE A 368 5.00 13.03 27.78
CA PHE A 368 6.26 13.38 28.42
C PHE A 368 6.26 14.88 28.74
N ALA A 369 6.79 15.23 29.91
CA ALA A 369 6.98 16.62 30.34
C ALA A 369 8.45 16.86 30.72
N ALA A 370 8.93 18.09 30.57
CA ALA A 370 10.28 18.45 30.98
C ALA A 370 10.35 18.66 32.49
N ILE A 371 11.38 18.12 33.15
CA ILE A 371 11.64 18.41 34.55
C ILE A 371 12.44 19.72 34.63
N SER A 372 11.79 20.80 35.07
CA SER A 372 12.47 22.06 35.33
C SER A 372 13.22 22.01 36.66
N SER A 373 14.47 21.54 36.64
CA SER A 373 15.42 21.70 37.75
C SER A 373 16.55 22.66 37.35
N GLN A 374 17.13 23.40 38.31
CA GLN A 374 18.12 24.47 38.06
C GLN A 374 19.42 24.01 37.34
N HIS A 375 19.64 22.70 37.17
CA HIS A 375 20.88 22.14 36.59
C HIS A 375 20.67 21.03 35.55
N GLN A 376 19.43 20.65 35.19
CA GLN A 376 19.16 19.61 34.18
C GLN A 376 18.00 20.02 33.27
N THR A 377 18.30 20.54 32.08
CA THR A 377 17.29 20.91 31.05
C THR A 377 16.88 19.74 30.15
N ASP A 378 17.66 18.66 30.13
CA ASP A 378 17.55 17.59 29.13
C ASP A 378 16.91 16.32 29.71
N LYS A 379 16.01 16.47 30.69
CA LYS A 379 15.34 15.36 31.37
C LYS A 379 13.84 15.41 31.17
N SER A 380 13.28 14.32 30.68
CA SER A 380 11.84 14.07 30.59
C SER A 380 11.32 13.25 31.79
N GLU A 381 10.06 13.44 32.13
CA GLU A 381 9.27 12.56 33.00
C GLU A 381 7.92 12.21 32.38
N VAL A 382 7.25 11.20 32.94
CA VAL A 382 5.88 10.83 32.60
C VAL A 382 4.94 11.43 33.67
N PRO A 383 4.22 12.53 33.38
CA PRO A 383 3.44 13.25 34.40
C PRO A 383 2.19 12.48 34.84
N ASN A 384 1.60 11.67 33.97
CA ASN A 384 0.49 10.77 34.29
C ASN A 384 0.89 9.31 34.01
N PRO A 385 1.08 8.47 35.05
CA PRO A 385 1.50 7.10 34.86
C PRO A 385 0.38 6.19 34.32
N GLU A 386 -0.88 6.61 34.26
CA GLU A 386 -1.99 5.74 33.87
C GLU A 386 -1.78 5.07 32.50
N ALA A 387 -1.38 5.85 31.47
CA ALA A 387 -1.13 5.31 30.14
C ALA A 387 0.10 4.37 30.11
N LEU A 388 1.12 4.70 30.89
CA LEU A 388 2.34 3.91 31.06
C LEU A 388 2.02 2.58 31.75
N ASP A 389 1.30 2.60 32.86
CA ASP A 389 0.86 1.43 33.62
C ASP A 389 -0.06 0.54 32.79
N ASN A 390 -0.94 1.13 31.98
CA ASN A 390 -1.80 0.40 31.06
C ASN A 390 -0.99 -0.28 29.96
N ALA A 391 -0.04 0.42 29.34
CA ALA A 391 0.85 -0.15 28.35
C ALA A 391 1.71 -1.27 28.94
N ALA A 392 2.35 -1.04 30.08
CA ALA A 392 3.18 -2.01 30.79
C ALA A 392 2.39 -3.27 31.16
N ALA A 393 1.18 -3.10 31.71
CA ALA A 393 0.32 -4.23 32.04
C ALA A 393 -0.14 -5.02 30.81
N LEU A 394 -0.48 -4.38 29.69
CA LEU A 394 -0.88 -5.08 28.47
C LEU A 394 0.28 -5.81 27.80
N LEU A 395 1.47 -5.20 27.82
CA LEU A 395 2.71 -5.78 27.31
C LEU A 395 3.36 -6.74 28.31
N SER A 396 2.79 -6.93 29.51
CA SER A 396 3.32 -7.82 30.56
C SER A 396 4.78 -7.51 30.94
N ILE A 397 5.13 -6.24 31.07
CA ILE A 397 6.46 -5.73 31.47
C ILE A 397 6.36 -4.84 32.72
N GLY A 398 7.47 -4.58 33.40
CA GLY A 398 7.51 -3.67 34.54
C GLY A 398 7.25 -2.21 34.13
N SER A 399 6.37 -1.51 34.86
CA SER A 399 6.06 -0.09 34.56
C SER A 399 7.27 0.82 34.78
N GLU A 400 8.01 0.61 35.87
CA GLU A 400 9.24 1.35 36.16
C GLU A 400 10.32 1.10 35.10
N GLU A 401 10.51 -0.16 34.70
CA GLU A 401 11.45 -0.55 33.64
C GLU A 401 11.08 0.11 32.30
N LEU A 402 9.79 0.12 31.96
CA LEU A 402 9.29 0.79 30.76
C LEU A 402 9.54 2.29 30.82
N GLN A 403 9.28 2.94 31.96
CA GLN A 403 9.55 4.36 32.13
C GLN A 403 11.04 4.69 31.93
N GLU A 404 11.92 3.91 32.55
CA GLU A 404 13.37 4.11 32.44
C GLU A 404 13.84 3.93 30.99
N ALA A 405 13.37 2.90 30.29
CA ALA A 405 13.72 2.65 28.89
C ALA A 405 13.21 3.73 27.92
N LEU A 406 12.11 4.42 28.24
CA LEU A 406 11.58 5.53 27.44
C LEU A 406 12.28 6.86 27.76
N THR A 407 12.57 7.12 29.03
CA THR A 407 13.06 8.42 29.52
C THR A 407 14.57 8.49 29.70
N SER A 408 15.29 7.39 29.49
CA SER A 408 16.75 7.34 29.54
C SER A 408 17.29 6.40 28.48
N HIS A 409 18.60 6.50 28.23
CA HIS A 409 19.32 5.55 27.41
C HIS A 409 20.72 5.30 27.96
N CYS A 410 21.19 4.07 27.78
CA CYS A 410 22.50 3.62 28.18
C CYS A 410 23.51 3.76 27.02
N VAL A 411 24.62 4.45 27.25
CA VAL A 411 25.71 4.58 26.29
C VAL A 411 26.96 3.91 26.85
N VAL A 412 27.46 2.90 26.14
CA VAL A 412 28.73 2.26 26.47
C VAL A 412 29.86 2.96 25.70
N THR A 413 30.75 3.65 26.41
CA THR A 413 31.90 4.33 25.82
C THR A 413 33.17 3.88 26.53
N ARG A 414 34.14 3.33 25.77
CA ARG A 414 35.45 2.89 26.30
C ARG A 414 35.37 1.91 27.49
N GLY A 415 34.32 1.07 27.53
CA GLY A 415 34.10 0.10 28.61
C GLY A 415 33.33 0.65 29.82
N GLU A 416 32.99 1.94 29.83
CA GLU A 416 32.14 2.56 30.85
C GLU A 416 30.69 2.66 30.36
N THR A 417 29.76 2.35 31.25
CA THR A 417 28.31 2.41 31.02
C THR A 417 27.78 3.72 31.59
N ILE A 418 27.38 4.65 30.73
CA ILE A 418 26.85 5.96 31.13
C ILE A 418 25.35 6.01 30.84
N ILE A 419 24.53 6.21 31.87
CA ILE A 419 23.09 6.43 31.72
C ILE A 419 22.86 7.92 31.47
N ARG A 420 22.17 8.23 30.37
CA ARG A 420 21.78 9.60 30.00
C ARG A 420 20.26 9.72 29.96
N THR A 421 19.74 10.85 30.41
CA THR A 421 18.31 11.14 30.31
C THR A 421 17.95 11.56 28.89
N ASN A 422 16.73 11.23 28.48
CA ASN A 422 16.15 11.69 27.22
C ASN A 422 15.44 13.03 27.43
N THR A 423 15.49 13.89 26.42
CA THR A 423 14.61 15.04 26.30
C THR A 423 13.17 14.58 26.03
N VAL A 424 12.19 15.48 26.16
CA VAL A 424 10.78 15.20 25.83
C VAL A 424 10.62 14.69 24.41
N ASP A 425 11.24 15.37 23.43
CA ASP A 425 11.19 14.97 22.03
C ASP A 425 11.84 13.60 21.83
N LYS A 426 13.00 13.36 22.45
CA LYS A 426 13.69 12.08 22.32
C LYS A 426 12.89 10.94 22.94
N ALA A 427 12.25 11.15 24.08
CA ALA A 427 11.39 10.15 24.71
C ALA A 427 10.15 9.83 23.85
N ALA A 428 9.58 10.85 23.18
CA ALA A 428 8.51 10.65 22.20
C ALA A 428 8.99 9.83 20.99
N ASP A 429 10.16 10.12 20.44
CA ASP A 429 10.75 9.34 19.35
C ASP A 429 10.98 7.87 19.76
N VAL A 430 11.44 7.63 21.00
CA VAL A 430 11.67 6.28 21.53
C VAL A 430 10.34 5.51 21.68
N ARG A 431 9.30 6.16 22.21
CA ARG A 431 7.92 5.61 22.30
C ARG A 431 7.39 5.22 20.91
N ASP A 432 7.59 6.09 19.93
CA ASP A 432 7.12 5.89 18.57
C ASP A 432 7.91 4.79 17.85
N ALA A 433 9.23 4.74 18.03
CA ALA A 433 10.09 3.66 17.55
C ALA A 433 9.70 2.31 18.15
N MET A 434 9.40 2.26 19.46
CA MET A 434 8.88 1.07 20.14
C MET A 434 7.56 0.61 19.53
N SER A 435 6.64 1.53 19.27
CA SER A 435 5.33 1.24 18.68
C SER A 435 5.44 0.69 17.25
N LYS A 436 6.29 1.31 16.41
CA LYS A 436 6.63 0.83 15.06
C LYS A 436 7.25 -0.57 15.09
N ALA A 437 8.19 -0.82 16.01
CA ALA A 437 8.87 -2.10 16.12
C ALA A 437 7.95 -3.23 16.61
N LEU A 438 7.09 -2.95 17.60
CA LEU A 438 6.07 -3.89 18.07
C LEU A 438 5.13 -4.29 16.94
N TYR A 439 4.56 -3.32 16.21
CA TYR A 439 3.63 -3.60 15.12
C TYR A 439 4.30 -4.34 13.96
N GLY A 440 5.48 -3.87 13.52
CA GLY A 440 6.21 -4.51 12.42
C GLY A 440 6.55 -5.95 12.73
N ARG A 441 7.12 -6.23 13.91
CA ARG A 441 7.47 -7.60 14.32
C ARG A 441 6.22 -8.47 14.52
N LEU A 442 5.13 -7.91 15.05
CA LEU A 442 3.86 -8.62 15.18
C LEU A 442 3.30 -9.02 13.81
N PHE A 443 3.33 -8.12 12.84
CA PHE A 443 2.88 -8.41 11.48
C PHE A 443 3.71 -9.51 10.82
N SER A 444 5.05 -9.41 10.89
CA SER A 444 5.95 -10.46 10.39
C SER A 444 5.70 -11.80 11.10
N TRP A 445 5.44 -11.79 12.41
CA TRP A 445 5.09 -13.00 13.16
C TRP A 445 3.77 -13.60 12.69
N ILE A 446 2.73 -12.79 12.45
CA ILE A 446 1.44 -13.26 11.90
C ILE A 446 1.66 -13.94 10.55
N VAL A 447 2.42 -13.32 9.65
CA VAL A 447 2.73 -13.89 8.32
C VAL A 447 3.51 -15.21 8.46
N ASN A 448 4.52 -15.26 9.34
CA ASN A 448 5.29 -16.48 9.60
C ASN A 448 4.46 -17.59 10.25
N ARG A 449 3.50 -17.22 11.11
CA ARG A 449 2.57 -18.16 11.74
C ARG A 449 1.60 -18.73 10.70
N ILE A 450 1.06 -17.89 9.81
CA ILE A 450 0.26 -18.31 8.65
C ILE A 450 1.07 -19.30 7.81
N ASN A 451 2.31 -18.96 7.44
CA ASN A 451 3.18 -19.83 6.65
C ASN A 451 3.37 -21.20 7.33
N THR A 452 3.58 -21.23 8.64
CA THR A 452 3.69 -22.48 9.40
C THR A 452 2.41 -23.31 9.35
N LEU A 453 1.23 -22.66 9.40
CA LEU A 453 -0.08 -23.31 9.36
C LEU A 453 -0.54 -23.73 7.95
N LEU A 454 0.10 -23.21 6.91
CA LEU A 454 -0.14 -23.53 5.50
C LEU A 454 0.92 -24.47 4.89
N GLN A 455 1.99 -24.79 5.63
CA GLN A 455 3.02 -25.70 5.14
C GLN A 455 2.43 -27.09 4.84
N PRO A 456 2.89 -27.74 3.76
CA PRO A 456 2.51 -29.12 3.47
C PRO A 456 3.02 -30.05 4.58
N ASP A 457 2.24 -31.09 4.87
CA ASP A 457 2.66 -32.11 5.83
C ASP A 457 3.91 -32.84 5.28
N LYS A 458 5.03 -32.69 6.00
CA LYS A 458 6.34 -33.23 5.62
C LYS A 458 6.33 -34.76 5.49
N ASN A 459 5.34 -35.43 6.08
CA ASN A 459 5.19 -36.88 6.00
C ASN A 459 4.49 -37.36 4.72
N ILE A 460 3.82 -36.46 3.99
CA ILE A 460 2.95 -36.81 2.85
C ILE A 460 3.59 -36.42 1.51
N CYS A 461 4.36 -35.33 1.47
CA CYS A 461 4.92 -34.79 0.23
C CYS A 461 6.43 -34.49 0.36
N ASN A 462 7.25 -35.01 -0.55
CA ASN A 462 8.64 -34.57 -0.69
C ASN A 462 8.66 -33.15 -1.28
N VAL A 463 8.92 -32.16 -0.43
CA VAL A 463 8.92 -30.73 -0.78
C VAL A 463 9.95 -30.39 -1.87
N GLU A 464 11.02 -31.19 -2.01
CA GLU A 464 12.09 -30.97 -2.99
C GLU A 464 11.63 -31.08 -4.47
N ASN A 465 10.47 -31.70 -4.73
CA ASN A 465 9.90 -31.82 -6.08
C ASN A 465 8.62 -30.97 -6.27
N GLY A 466 8.36 -29.99 -5.40
CA GLY A 466 7.21 -29.09 -5.53
C GLY A 466 7.39 -28.08 -6.66
N MET A 467 6.29 -27.67 -7.27
CA MET A 467 6.24 -26.57 -8.25
C MET A 467 5.46 -25.40 -7.66
N ASN A 468 5.79 -24.18 -8.08
CA ASN A 468 5.21 -22.97 -7.53
C ASN A 468 4.53 -22.12 -8.60
N VAL A 469 3.38 -21.54 -8.25
CA VAL A 469 2.84 -20.36 -8.94
C VAL A 469 2.92 -19.19 -7.98
N GLY A 470 3.85 -18.27 -8.25
CA GLY A 470 4.01 -17.02 -7.52
C GLY A 470 3.01 -15.97 -8.00
N ILE A 471 2.43 -15.22 -7.08
CA ILE A 471 1.52 -14.12 -7.35
C ILE A 471 2.10 -12.89 -6.67
N LEU A 472 2.55 -11.93 -7.47
CA LEU A 472 3.10 -10.67 -6.98
C LEU A 472 2.01 -9.61 -7.00
N ASP A 473 1.56 -9.21 -5.82
CA ASP A 473 0.65 -8.09 -5.61
C ASP A 473 1.36 -7.06 -4.73
N ILE A 474 1.80 -5.98 -5.36
CA ILE A 474 2.52 -4.91 -4.69
C ILE A 474 1.80 -3.59 -4.94
N PHE A 475 2.25 -2.54 -4.26
CA PHE A 475 1.75 -1.20 -4.48
C PHE A 475 1.88 -0.75 -5.92
N GLY A 476 0.92 0.05 -6.37
CA GLY A 476 1.12 0.82 -7.60
C GLY A 476 2.15 1.92 -7.41
N PHE A 477 2.56 2.54 -8.51
CA PHE A 477 3.30 3.79 -8.49
C PHE A 477 2.52 4.86 -7.70
N GLU A 478 3.20 5.62 -6.85
CA GLU A 478 2.59 6.67 -6.00
C GLU A 478 3.17 8.05 -6.31
N ASN A 479 2.29 9.02 -6.54
CA ASN A 479 2.64 10.44 -6.66
C ASN A 479 1.56 11.31 -6.02
N PHE A 480 1.73 11.59 -4.73
CA PHE A 480 0.83 12.42 -3.93
C PHE A 480 1.28 13.88 -3.91
N ALA A 481 0.45 14.75 -3.31
CA ALA A 481 0.80 16.15 -3.08
C ALA A 481 2.07 16.33 -2.23
N ARG A 482 2.37 15.37 -1.35
CA ARG A 482 3.59 15.30 -0.55
C ARG A 482 4.09 13.85 -0.52
N ASN A 483 5.22 13.59 -1.19
CA ASN A 483 5.85 12.27 -1.22
C ASN A 483 7.03 12.23 -0.25
N SER A 484 7.16 11.13 0.48
CA SER A 484 8.19 10.93 1.51
C SER A 484 9.05 9.71 1.16
N PHE A 485 9.91 9.29 2.10
CA PHE A 485 10.78 8.12 2.01
C PHE A 485 10.02 6.85 1.63
N GLU A 486 8.80 6.68 2.14
CA GLU A 486 7.96 5.53 1.86
C GLU A 486 7.57 5.45 0.37
N GLN A 487 7.13 6.58 -0.21
CA GLN A 487 6.84 6.68 -1.66
C GLN A 487 8.10 6.48 -2.50
N LEU A 488 9.27 6.92 -2.03
CA LEU A 488 10.53 6.68 -2.73
C LEU A 488 10.81 5.17 -2.82
N CYS A 489 10.71 4.44 -1.71
CA CYS A 489 10.87 2.98 -1.68
C CYS A 489 9.86 2.26 -2.59
N ILE A 490 8.59 2.68 -2.57
CA ILE A 490 7.53 2.12 -3.42
C ILE A 490 7.83 2.36 -4.90
N ASN A 491 8.24 3.57 -5.27
CA ASN A 491 8.52 3.92 -6.66
C ASN A 491 9.79 3.23 -7.16
N ILE A 492 10.82 3.05 -6.34
CA ILE A 492 12.01 2.23 -6.67
C ILE A 492 11.60 0.77 -6.96
N ALA A 493 10.70 0.20 -6.15
CA ALA A 493 10.19 -1.16 -6.40
C ALA A 493 9.41 -1.24 -7.73
N ASN A 494 8.61 -0.22 -8.06
CA ASN A 494 7.91 -0.13 -9.34
C ASN A 494 8.87 0.03 -10.52
N GLU A 495 9.97 0.78 -10.39
CA GLU A 495 11.03 0.84 -11.41
C GLU A 495 11.65 -0.53 -11.67
N GLN A 496 11.86 -1.33 -10.62
CA GLN A 496 12.41 -2.69 -10.75
C GLN A 496 11.46 -3.63 -11.49
N ILE A 497 10.15 -3.48 -11.26
CA ILE A 497 9.10 -4.24 -11.97
C ILE A 497 8.98 -3.77 -13.41
N GLN A 498 9.04 -2.46 -13.67
CA GLN A 498 9.06 -1.92 -15.03
C GLN A 498 10.27 -2.43 -15.81
N PHE A 499 11.43 -2.50 -15.17
CA PHE A 499 12.63 -3.09 -15.78
C PHE A 499 12.42 -4.57 -16.09
N TYR A 500 11.90 -5.34 -15.15
CA TYR A 500 11.56 -6.75 -15.36
C TYR A 500 10.61 -6.93 -16.56
N PHE A 501 9.55 -6.12 -16.62
CA PHE A 501 8.60 -6.10 -17.73
C PHE A 501 9.27 -5.81 -19.07
N ASN A 502 10.08 -4.75 -19.14
CA ASN A 502 10.79 -4.36 -20.35
C ASN A 502 11.73 -5.48 -20.85
N GLN A 503 12.42 -6.16 -19.93
CA GLN A 503 13.28 -7.30 -20.28
C GLN A 503 12.48 -8.47 -20.83
N HIS A 504 11.34 -8.83 -20.23
CA HIS A 504 10.57 -10.00 -20.65
C HIS A 504 9.79 -9.78 -21.94
N ILE A 505 9.20 -8.59 -22.11
CA ILE A 505 8.36 -8.29 -23.28
C ILE A 505 9.19 -7.91 -24.51
N PHE A 506 10.31 -7.21 -24.32
CA PHE A 506 11.10 -6.72 -25.46
C PHE A 506 12.44 -7.41 -25.61
N ALA A 507 13.26 -7.45 -24.56
CA ALA A 507 14.65 -7.92 -24.68
C ALA A 507 14.73 -9.42 -24.98
N LEU A 508 14.02 -10.25 -24.20
CA LEU A 508 14.02 -11.71 -24.36
C LEU A 508 13.38 -12.13 -25.69
N GLU A 509 12.27 -11.50 -26.08
CA GLU A 509 11.61 -11.77 -27.36
C GLU A 509 12.53 -11.47 -28.55
N GLN A 510 13.24 -10.34 -28.52
CA GLN A 510 14.23 -10.01 -29.56
C GLN A 510 15.42 -10.98 -29.58
N MET A 511 15.85 -11.49 -28.42
CA MET A 511 16.90 -12.50 -28.34
C MET A 511 16.44 -13.84 -28.93
N GLU A 512 15.18 -14.22 -28.71
CA GLU A 512 14.59 -15.44 -29.28
C GLU A 512 14.59 -15.37 -30.82
N TYR A 513 14.09 -14.27 -31.39
CA TYR A 513 14.11 -14.05 -32.85
C TYR A 513 15.52 -14.17 -33.43
N GLN A 514 16.52 -13.59 -32.76
CA GLN A 514 17.91 -13.70 -33.19
C GLN A 514 18.43 -15.14 -33.10
N SER A 515 18.08 -15.89 -32.05
CA SER A 515 18.49 -17.28 -31.90
C SER A 515 17.84 -18.22 -32.92
N GLU A 516 16.60 -17.94 -33.34
CA GLU A 516 15.89 -18.68 -34.39
C GLU A 516 16.31 -18.23 -35.81
N GLY A 517 17.13 -17.18 -35.92
CA GLY A 517 17.56 -16.63 -37.21
C GLY A 517 16.44 -15.89 -37.96
N ILE A 518 15.44 -15.38 -37.24
CA ILE A 518 14.35 -14.58 -37.78
C ILE A 518 14.84 -13.14 -37.96
N ASP A 519 14.76 -12.64 -39.19
CA ASP A 519 15.06 -11.24 -39.53
C ASP A 519 13.91 -10.32 -39.09
N ALA A 520 13.81 -10.08 -37.79
CA ALA A 520 12.82 -9.20 -37.18
C ALA A 520 13.40 -7.79 -36.97
N THR A 521 12.58 -6.77 -37.26
CA THR A 521 12.97 -5.38 -36.96
C THR A 521 13.08 -5.18 -35.45
N ARG A 522 14.20 -4.62 -35.01
CA ARG A 522 14.45 -4.36 -33.59
C ARG A 522 13.47 -3.31 -33.07
N VAL A 523 12.69 -3.65 -32.05
CA VAL A 523 11.78 -2.71 -31.37
C VAL A 523 12.58 -1.88 -30.37
N GLU A 524 12.56 -0.56 -30.55
CA GLU A 524 13.10 0.38 -29.57
C GLU A 524 12.14 0.53 -28.39
N TYR A 525 12.66 0.44 -27.18
CA TYR A 525 11.92 0.68 -25.94
C TYR A 525 12.81 1.44 -24.95
N GLU A 526 12.19 2.14 -24.00
CA GLU A 526 12.94 2.87 -22.98
C GLU A 526 13.47 1.92 -21.91
N ASP A 527 14.79 1.72 -21.91
CA ASP A 527 15.47 0.98 -20.85
C ASP A 527 15.68 1.89 -19.62
N ASN A 528 15.00 1.54 -18.52
CA ASN A 528 15.11 2.24 -17.24
C ASN A 528 16.26 1.72 -16.37
N ARG A 529 17.13 0.82 -16.87
CA ARG A 529 18.34 0.38 -16.16
C ARG A 529 19.21 1.51 -15.62
N PRO A 530 19.50 2.60 -16.37
CA PRO A 530 20.33 3.69 -15.86
C PRO A 530 19.72 4.40 -14.65
N LEU A 531 18.39 4.46 -14.56
CA LEU A 531 17.68 4.99 -13.40
C LEU A 531 17.79 4.05 -12.19
N LEU A 532 17.66 2.73 -12.41
CA LEU A 532 17.89 1.73 -11.36
C LEU A 532 19.32 1.75 -10.84
N ASP A 533 20.32 1.92 -11.72
CA ASP A 533 21.72 2.05 -11.30
C ASP A 533 21.92 3.32 -10.45
N MET A 534 21.30 4.46 -10.79
CA MET A 534 21.30 5.65 -9.94
C MET A 534 20.74 5.38 -8.53
N PHE A 535 19.74 4.51 -8.39
CA PHE A 535 19.19 4.14 -7.08
C PHE A 535 20.07 3.15 -6.31
N LEU A 536 20.48 2.07 -6.97
CA LEU A 536 20.93 0.84 -6.34
C LEU A 536 22.43 0.59 -6.43
N GLN A 537 23.16 1.28 -7.32
CA GLN A 537 24.58 1.05 -7.52
C GLN A 537 25.37 1.36 -6.25
N LYS A 538 26.39 0.55 -5.95
CA LYS A 538 27.35 0.80 -4.87
C LYS A 538 28.69 1.26 -5.46
N PRO A 539 29.40 2.21 -4.83
CA PRO A 539 29.08 2.87 -3.57
C PRO A 539 28.27 4.19 -3.72
N MET A 540 28.00 4.66 -4.94
CA MET A 540 27.51 6.03 -5.19
C MET A 540 26.01 6.15 -5.57
N GLY A 541 25.22 5.10 -5.44
CA GLY A 541 23.77 5.15 -5.68
C GLY A 541 23.01 5.83 -4.53
N LEU A 542 21.80 6.31 -4.82
CA LEU A 542 20.96 7.08 -3.89
C LEU A 542 20.82 6.39 -2.53
N LEU A 543 20.50 5.09 -2.50
CA LEU A 543 20.34 4.36 -1.24
C LEU A 543 21.67 4.21 -0.48
N SER A 544 22.80 4.10 -1.19
CA SER A 544 24.13 4.03 -0.56
C SER A 544 24.50 5.36 0.10
N LEU A 545 24.22 6.48 -0.58
CA LEU A 545 24.44 7.82 -0.04
C LEU A 545 23.55 8.10 1.18
N LEU A 546 22.29 7.65 1.13
CA LEU A 546 21.36 7.71 2.26
C LEU A 546 21.91 6.92 3.46
N ASP A 547 22.35 5.67 3.24
CA ASP A 547 22.92 4.83 4.30
C ASP A 547 24.19 5.42 4.92
N GLU A 548 25.05 6.03 4.10
CA GLU A 548 26.25 6.71 4.57
C GLU A 548 25.89 7.92 5.43
N GLU A 549 24.99 8.77 4.95
CA GLU A 549 24.56 9.98 5.64
C GLU A 549 23.78 9.66 6.93
N SER A 550 22.96 8.60 6.94
CA SER A 550 22.28 8.10 8.13
C SER A 550 23.25 7.70 9.24
N ARG A 551 24.46 7.25 8.90
CA ARG A 551 25.49 6.85 9.89
C ARG A 551 26.36 8.02 10.37
N PHE A 552 26.28 9.18 9.74
CA PHE A 552 27.11 10.33 10.09
C PHE A 552 26.52 11.07 11.32
N PRO A 553 27.27 11.28 12.41
CA PRO A 553 26.72 11.78 13.68
C PRO A 553 26.08 13.18 13.64
N GLN A 554 26.50 14.03 12.71
CA GLN A 554 26.02 15.41 12.57
C GLN A 554 25.22 15.64 11.27
N ALA A 555 24.86 14.57 10.56
CA ALA A 555 24.07 14.69 9.35
C ALA A 555 22.65 15.17 9.66
N THR A 556 22.13 15.97 8.73
CA THR A 556 20.76 16.49 8.73
C THR A 556 20.09 16.13 7.41
N ASP A 557 18.76 16.19 7.34
CA ASP A 557 18.07 15.95 6.08
C ASP A 557 18.48 16.95 4.98
N LEU A 558 18.96 18.16 5.35
CA LEU A 558 19.53 19.12 4.41
C LEU A 558 20.87 18.64 3.84
N THR A 559 21.79 18.15 4.70
CA THR A 559 23.08 17.62 4.23
C THR A 559 22.90 16.40 3.34
N LEU A 560 21.86 15.59 3.58
CA LEU A 560 21.45 14.51 2.70
C LEU A 560 21.04 15.01 1.30
N VAL A 561 20.18 16.03 1.22
CA VAL A 561 19.73 16.59 -0.06
C VAL A 561 20.91 17.20 -0.82
N ASP A 562 21.78 17.93 -0.15
CA ASP A 562 22.99 18.50 -0.76
C ASP A 562 23.90 17.38 -1.30
N LYS A 563 24.07 16.30 -0.53
CA LYS A 563 24.84 15.12 -0.95
C LYS A 563 24.22 14.44 -2.18
N PHE A 564 22.90 14.33 -2.27
CA PHE A 564 22.24 13.83 -3.47
C PHE A 564 22.50 14.75 -4.68
N GLU A 565 22.38 16.06 -4.52
CA GLU A 565 22.64 17.02 -5.59
C GLU A 565 24.09 16.98 -6.10
N ASP A 566 25.06 16.75 -5.24
CA ASP A 566 26.46 16.69 -5.64
C ASP A 566 26.83 15.37 -6.34
N ASN A 567 26.20 14.26 -5.96
CA ASN A 567 26.62 12.92 -6.40
C ASN A 567 25.70 12.29 -7.46
N LEU A 568 24.43 12.70 -7.56
CA LEU A 568 23.43 12.08 -8.45
C LEU A 568 23.11 12.94 -9.70
N ARG A 569 24.04 13.79 -10.14
CA ARG A 569 23.82 14.70 -11.30
C ARG A 569 23.66 13.91 -12.60
N CYS A 570 22.41 13.56 -12.92
CA CYS A 570 22.03 12.88 -14.16
C CYS A 570 20.70 13.41 -14.69
N LYS A 571 20.24 12.93 -15.85
CA LYS A 571 18.98 13.38 -16.46
C LYS A 571 17.74 13.06 -15.60
N TYR A 572 17.85 12.12 -14.67
CA TYR A 572 16.72 11.68 -13.85
C TYR A 572 16.54 12.50 -12.58
N PHE A 573 17.61 13.00 -11.97
CA PHE A 573 17.56 13.75 -10.71
C PHE A 573 17.45 15.26 -10.95
N TRP A 574 16.68 15.98 -10.12
CA TRP A 574 16.72 17.45 -10.06
C TRP A 574 16.44 17.98 -8.66
N ARG A 575 16.89 19.21 -8.40
CA ARG A 575 16.55 19.97 -7.20
C ARG A 575 15.59 21.13 -7.56
N PRO A 576 14.42 21.26 -6.93
CA PRO A 576 13.52 22.40 -7.14
C PRO A 576 14.15 23.70 -6.62
N LYS A 577 14.00 24.80 -7.38
CA LYS A 577 14.43 26.12 -6.93
C LYS A 577 13.49 26.65 -5.84
N GLY A 578 14.04 27.04 -4.69
CA GLY A 578 13.29 27.68 -3.59
C GLY A 578 12.63 26.71 -2.59
N VAL A 579 12.87 25.40 -2.70
CA VAL A 579 12.46 24.40 -1.70
C VAL A 579 13.72 23.65 -1.25
N GLU A 580 14.30 24.07 -0.13
CA GLU A 580 15.63 23.59 0.31
C GLU A 580 15.64 22.10 0.65
N LEU A 581 14.56 21.60 1.27
CA LEU A 581 14.47 20.24 1.81
C LEU A 581 13.71 19.27 0.89
N SER A 582 13.95 19.35 -0.42
CA SER A 582 13.30 18.49 -1.39
C SER A 582 14.18 18.20 -2.60
N PHE A 583 13.92 17.07 -3.25
CA PHE A 583 14.55 16.67 -4.51
C PHE A 583 13.50 15.98 -5.38
N GLY A 584 13.75 15.86 -6.67
CA GLY A 584 12.84 15.19 -7.60
C GLY A 584 13.53 14.17 -8.49
N ILE A 585 12.75 13.17 -8.91
CA ILE A 585 13.21 12.05 -9.74
C ILE A 585 12.26 11.80 -10.91
N HIS A 586 12.83 11.57 -12.09
CA HIS A 586 12.10 11.32 -13.34
C HIS A 586 11.94 9.81 -13.42
N HIS A 587 10.79 9.32 -12.96
CA HIS A 587 10.43 7.91 -13.04
C HIS A 587 9.81 7.58 -14.39
N TYR A 588 9.66 6.29 -14.70
CA TYR A 588 8.96 5.83 -15.91
C TYR A 588 7.53 6.38 -16.00
N ALA A 589 6.84 6.52 -14.86
CA ALA A 589 5.48 7.04 -14.76
C ALA A 589 5.41 8.57 -14.62
N GLY A 590 6.57 9.26 -14.64
CA GLY A 590 6.63 10.73 -14.63
C GLY A 590 7.44 11.32 -13.48
N LYS A 591 7.30 12.63 -13.31
CA LYS A 591 8.08 13.41 -12.35
C LYS A 591 7.49 13.33 -10.95
N VAL A 592 8.29 12.94 -9.96
CA VAL A 592 7.90 12.92 -8.55
C VAL A 592 8.80 13.84 -7.74
N LEU A 593 8.18 14.66 -6.88
CA LEU A 593 8.87 15.50 -5.92
C LEU A 593 8.80 14.87 -4.53
N TYR A 594 9.96 14.67 -3.91
CA TYR A 594 10.12 14.10 -2.57
C TYR A 594 10.52 15.17 -1.57
N ASP A 595 9.80 15.20 -0.45
CA ASP A 595 10.14 15.97 0.75
C ASP A 595 11.08 15.14 1.62
N ALA A 596 12.32 15.62 1.79
CA ALA A 596 13.36 14.90 2.51
C ALA A 596 13.23 14.95 4.04
N CYS A 597 12.21 15.63 4.58
CA CYS A 597 11.96 15.71 6.01
C CYS A 597 11.89 14.33 6.68
N ALA A 598 12.71 14.12 7.71
CA ALA A 598 12.89 12.89 8.47
C ALA A 598 13.39 11.68 7.67
N PHE A 599 14.00 11.86 6.49
CA PHE A 599 14.56 10.75 5.71
C PHE A 599 15.64 9.99 6.47
N LEU A 600 16.57 10.71 7.12
CA LEU A 600 17.65 10.07 7.86
C LEU A 600 17.12 9.26 9.04
N GLU A 601 16.12 9.78 9.75
CA GLU A 601 15.48 9.09 10.87
C GLU A 601 14.74 7.83 10.40
N LYS A 602 13.96 7.96 9.32
CA LYS A 602 13.23 6.83 8.72
C LYS A 602 14.15 5.73 8.22
N ASN A 603 15.29 6.09 7.64
CA ASN A 603 16.28 5.10 7.19
C ASN A 603 17.05 4.44 8.34
N ARG A 604 17.25 5.13 9.46
CA ARG A 604 17.89 4.54 10.65
C ARG A 604 17.05 3.39 11.21
N ASP A 605 15.73 3.54 11.28
CA ASP A 605 14.75 2.56 11.84
C ASP A 605 15.27 1.84 13.11
N THR A 606 16.03 2.55 13.95
CA THR A 606 16.73 1.95 15.10
C THR A 606 15.85 1.96 16.33
N LEU A 607 15.63 0.78 16.91
CA LEU A 607 15.05 0.65 18.25
C LEU A 607 16.17 0.69 19.31
N PRO A 608 16.09 1.54 20.34
CA PRO A 608 17.09 1.57 21.41
C PRO A 608 17.26 0.22 22.11
N ALA A 609 18.50 -0.10 22.51
CA ALA A 609 18.82 -1.36 23.16
C ALA A 609 18.06 -1.55 24.48
N ASP A 610 17.89 -0.48 25.26
CA ASP A 610 17.17 -0.52 26.54
C ASP A 610 15.71 -0.93 26.35
N VAL A 611 15.05 -0.42 25.31
CA VAL A 611 13.68 -0.84 24.95
C VAL A 611 13.64 -2.31 24.54
N VAL A 612 14.63 -2.79 23.77
CA VAL A 612 14.73 -4.22 23.40
C VAL A 612 14.88 -5.10 24.65
N VAL A 613 15.70 -4.67 25.62
CA VAL A 613 15.91 -5.41 26.87
C VAL A 613 14.60 -5.51 27.65
N VAL A 614 13.89 -4.40 27.86
CA VAL A 614 12.60 -4.39 28.57
C VAL A 614 11.56 -5.24 27.85
N LEU A 615 11.49 -5.19 26.52
CA LEU A 615 10.54 -6.02 25.78
C LEU A 615 10.86 -7.52 25.89
N ARG A 616 12.11 -7.91 26.13
CA ARG A 616 12.49 -9.31 26.38
C ARG A 616 12.12 -9.82 27.78
N THR A 617 11.92 -8.92 28.75
CA THR A 617 11.47 -9.30 30.11
C THR A 617 9.98 -9.62 30.17
N SER A 618 9.23 -9.39 29.08
CA SER A 618 7.80 -9.64 29.02
C SER A 618 7.42 -11.09 29.37
N GLU A 619 6.41 -11.24 30.22
CA GLU A 619 5.79 -12.54 30.52
C GLU A 619 4.89 -13.05 29.38
N ASN A 620 4.57 -12.19 28.40
CA ASN A 620 3.86 -12.60 27.20
C ASN A 620 4.83 -13.32 26.25
N LYS A 621 4.68 -14.64 26.14
CA LYS A 621 5.55 -15.51 25.31
C LYS A 621 5.67 -15.05 23.87
N LEU A 622 4.57 -14.58 23.27
CA LEU A 622 4.57 -14.10 21.89
C LEU A 622 5.41 -12.82 21.79
N LEU A 623 5.18 -11.83 22.67
CA LEU A 623 5.96 -10.59 22.70
C LEU A 623 7.45 -10.89 22.93
N GLN A 624 7.79 -11.75 23.89
CA GLN A 624 9.17 -12.16 24.13
C GLN A 624 9.81 -12.79 22.88
N GLN A 625 9.06 -13.65 22.15
CA GLN A 625 9.52 -14.24 20.88
C GLN A 625 9.83 -13.15 19.85
N LEU A 626 8.98 -12.11 19.74
CA LEU A 626 9.18 -11.01 18.78
C LEU A 626 10.56 -10.35 18.94
N PHE A 627 11.10 -10.26 20.16
CA PHE A 627 12.37 -9.56 20.44
C PHE A 627 13.56 -10.48 20.77
N SER A 628 13.33 -11.78 20.91
CA SER A 628 14.39 -12.78 21.15
C SER A 628 14.95 -13.37 19.86
N SER A 629 14.12 -13.52 18.83
CA SER A 629 14.58 -14.00 17.53
C SER A 629 15.24 -12.87 16.73
N PRO A 630 16.42 -13.08 16.12
CA PRO A 630 16.95 -12.14 15.15
C PRO A 630 16.03 -12.12 13.93
N LEU A 631 15.72 -10.92 13.45
CA LEU A 631 15.06 -10.73 12.18
C LEU A 631 15.95 -11.31 11.07
N THR A 632 15.36 -12.06 10.15
CA THR A 632 16.04 -12.54 8.95
C THR A 632 16.40 -11.36 8.04
N LYS A 633 17.23 -11.57 7.01
CA LYS A 633 17.56 -10.51 6.05
C LYS A 633 16.32 -9.94 5.33
N THR A 634 15.21 -10.67 5.32
CA THR A 634 13.93 -10.30 4.70
C THR A 634 12.90 -9.74 5.70
N GLY A 635 13.25 -9.61 6.98
CA GLY A 635 12.29 -9.44 8.08
C GLY A 635 12.29 -10.66 8.94
#